data_AF-A0A553ZV79-F1
#
_entry.id   AF-A0A553ZV79-F1
#
_cell.length_a   1.000
_cell.length_b   1.000
_cell.length_c   1.000
_cell.angle_alpha   90.00
_cell.angle_beta   90.00
_cell.angle_gamma   90.00
#
_symmetry.space_group_name_H-M   'P 1'
#
loop_
_entity.id
_entity.type
_entity.pdbx_description
1 polymer ?
#
loop_
_entity_poly.entity_id
_entity_poly.type
_entity_poly.pdbx_seq_one_letter_code
_entity_poly.pdbx_strand_id
1 'polypeptide(L)'
;MDFNFFVNDVVQGARQEMVESGYTQLTTPEEVDQALQQKGTALVMINSVCGCAGGIARPTAAYMKNYETRPDQFLTVFAGQDKEATAKAREYFTGFAPSSPSFALLKDGKIEMMVERHEIEGHEPIEVVQKLEKAFDQYCQTGANS
;
A
#
# COMPACT_ATOMS: atom_id res chain seq x y z
N MET A 1 1.35 -33.86 -1.43
CA MET A 1 1.11 -32.47 -1.00
C MET A 1 0.99 -31.66 -2.27
N ASP A 2 -0.21 -31.19 -2.60
CA ASP A 2 -0.45 -30.55 -3.90
C ASP A 2 0.05 -29.11 -3.90
N PHE A 3 0.75 -28.73 -4.96
CA PHE A 3 1.32 -27.39 -5.17
C PHE A 3 0.27 -26.27 -5.00
N ASN A 4 -0.99 -26.53 -5.36
CA ASN A 4 -2.10 -25.59 -5.18
C ASN A 4 -2.38 -25.25 -3.70
N PHE A 5 -2.16 -26.18 -2.76
CA PHE A 5 -2.35 -25.89 -1.33
C PHE A 5 -1.28 -24.93 -0.81
N PHE A 6 -0.01 -25.11 -1.21
CA PHE A 6 1.09 -24.22 -0.79
C PHE A 6 0.95 -22.80 -1.33
N VAL A 7 0.56 -22.63 -2.60
CA VAL A 7 0.38 -21.29 -3.20
C VAL A 7 -0.77 -20.54 -2.53
N ASN A 8 -1.87 -21.24 -2.20
CA ASN A 8 -2.99 -20.62 -1.50
C ASN A 8 -2.57 -20.15 -0.09
N ASP A 9 -1.77 -20.94 0.63
CA ASP A 9 -1.26 -20.60 1.96
C ASP A 9 -0.42 -19.31 1.96
N VAL A 10 0.47 -19.14 0.97
CA VAL A 10 1.28 -17.91 0.83
C VAL A 10 0.41 -16.69 0.54
N VAL A 11 -0.61 -16.83 -0.29
CA VAL A 11 -1.54 -15.72 -0.61
C VAL A 11 -2.35 -15.34 0.63
N GLN A 12 -2.89 -16.32 1.37
CA GLN A 12 -3.67 -16.04 2.58
C GLN A 12 -2.80 -15.41 3.67
N GLY A 13 -1.58 -15.93 3.88
CA GLY A 13 -0.62 -15.32 4.80
C GLY A 13 -0.31 -13.86 4.45
N ALA A 14 -0.01 -13.58 3.18
CA ALA A 14 0.27 -12.22 2.72
C ALA A 14 -0.94 -11.27 2.86
N ARG A 15 -2.19 -11.76 2.78
CA ARG A 15 -3.39 -10.97 3.06
C ARG A 15 -3.56 -10.73 4.55
N GLN A 16 -3.39 -11.78 5.35
CA GLN A 16 -3.54 -11.73 6.80
C GLN A 16 -2.56 -10.74 7.43
N GLU A 17 -1.29 -10.74 7.01
CA GLU A 17 -0.29 -9.77 7.44
C GLU A 17 -0.75 -8.31 7.23
N MET A 18 -1.43 -8.02 6.11
CA MET A 18 -1.95 -6.67 5.84
C MET A 18 -3.14 -6.30 6.73
N VAL A 19 -4.06 -7.24 6.95
CA VAL A 19 -5.21 -7.04 7.83
C VAL A 19 -4.75 -6.81 9.27
N GLU A 20 -3.81 -7.62 9.75
CA GLU A 20 -3.20 -7.48 11.08
C GLU A 20 -2.44 -6.16 11.24
N SER A 21 -1.85 -5.67 10.15
CA SER A 21 -1.23 -4.35 10.06
C SER A 21 -2.24 -3.19 10.01
N GLY A 22 -3.54 -3.48 10.03
CA GLY A 22 -4.61 -2.48 10.04
C GLY A 22 -4.92 -1.86 8.68
N TYR A 23 -4.62 -2.56 7.58
CA TYR A 23 -4.99 -2.15 6.22
C TYR A 23 -6.31 -2.76 5.80
N THR A 24 -7.16 -1.94 5.17
CA THR A 24 -8.39 -2.40 4.53
C THR A 24 -8.08 -2.99 3.16
N GLN A 25 -8.48 -4.23 2.93
CA GLN A 25 -8.35 -4.87 1.61
C GLN A 25 -9.41 -4.34 0.65
N LEU A 26 -8.97 -3.98 -0.56
CA LEU A 26 -9.81 -3.58 -1.68
C LEU A 26 -9.64 -4.62 -2.78
N THR A 27 -10.70 -5.38 -3.02
CA THR A 27 -10.73 -6.56 -3.88
C THR A 27 -11.52 -6.33 -5.16
N THR A 28 -12.34 -5.27 -5.23
CA THR A 28 -13.07 -4.86 -6.44
C THR A 28 -12.73 -3.43 -6.90
N PRO A 29 -12.95 -3.10 -8.19
CA PRO A 29 -12.84 -1.72 -8.67
C PRO A 29 -13.73 -0.72 -7.92
N GLU A 30 -14.94 -1.14 -7.53
CA GLU A 30 -15.89 -0.30 -6.81
C GLU A 30 -15.39 0.07 -5.42
N GLU A 31 -14.80 -0.90 -4.70
CA GLU A 31 -14.17 -0.66 -3.39
C GLU A 31 -13.01 0.34 -3.51
N VAL A 32 -12.23 0.25 -4.59
CA VAL A 32 -11.15 1.19 -4.89
C VAL A 32 -11.66 2.59 -5.15
N ASP A 33 -12.63 2.75 -6.04
CA ASP A 33 -13.22 4.07 -6.33
C ASP A 33 -13.86 4.66 -5.08
N GLN A 34 -14.62 3.87 -4.34
CA GLN A 34 -15.27 4.31 -3.11
C GLN A 34 -14.25 4.78 -2.06
N ALA A 35 -13.12 4.10 -1.91
CA ALA A 35 -12.10 4.47 -0.93
C ALA A 35 -11.29 5.70 -1.37
N LEU A 36 -10.84 5.74 -2.64
CA LEU A 36 -9.93 6.77 -3.13
C LEU A 36 -10.61 8.08 -3.53
N GLN A 37 -11.93 8.09 -3.72
CA GLN A 37 -12.69 9.33 -3.93
C GLN A 37 -13.06 10.06 -2.62
N GLN A 38 -12.85 9.43 -1.46
CA GLN A 38 -13.05 10.10 -0.18
C GLN A 38 -12.02 11.22 0.02
N LYS A 39 -12.46 12.31 0.64
CA LYS A 39 -11.57 13.40 1.04
C LYS A 39 -10.61 12.95 2.13
N GLY A 40 -9.47 13.63 2.22
CA GLY A 40 -8.40 13.29 3.14
C GLY A 40 -7.27 12.53 2.46
N THR A 41 -6.53 11.77 3.25
CA THR A 41 -5.29 11.12 2.83
C THR A 41 -5.38 9.61 2.92
N ALA A 42 -4.78 8.91 1.96
CA ALA A 42 -4.77 7.46 1.90
C ALA A 42 -3.38 6.94 1.53
N LEU A 43 -2.84 6.03 2.34
CA LEU A 43 -1.72 5.19 1.92
C LEU A 43 -2.28 3.90 1.31
N VAL A 44 -1.99 3.66 0.05
CA VAL A 44 -2.31 2.42 -0.65
C VAL A 44 -1.04 1.58 -0.80
N MET A 45 -1.04 0.37 -0.26
CA MET A 45 0.00 -0.63 -0.53
C MET A 45 -0.47 -1.57 -1.65
N ILE A 46 0.25 -1.58 -2.78
CA ILE A 46 0.11 -2.63 -3.79
C ILE A 46 0.87 -3.87 -3.30
N ASN A 47 0.16 -4.80 -2.66
CA ASN A 47 0.74 -6.04 -2.14
C ASN A 47 1.05 -7.03 -3.27
N SER A 48 1.91 -8.03 -3.00
CA SER A 48 2.21 -9.14 -3.92
C SER A 48 2.84 -10.32 -3.17
N VAL A 49 3.01 -11.45 -3.87
CA VAL A 49 3.67 -12.66 -3.33
C VAL A 49 5.20 -12.67 -3.49
N CYS A 50 5.80 -11.63 -4.05
CA CYS A 50 7.25 -11.64 -4.28
C CYS A 50 8.04 -11.43 -2.98
N GLY A 51 9.31 -11.86 -2.96
CA GLY A 51 10.15 -11.86 -1.77
C GLY A 51 10.31 -10.48 -1.11
N CYS A 52 10.50 -9.41 -1.90
CA CYS A 52 10.61 -8.05 -1.36
C CYS A 52 9.29 -7.54 -0.77
N ALA A 53 8.13 -8.09 -1.16
CA ALA A 53 6.87 -7.76 -0.51
C ALA A 53 6.82 -8.30 0.92
N GLY A 54 7.22 -9.55 1.14
CA GLY A 54 7.25 -10.15 2.48
C GLY A 54 8.42 -9.72 3.34
N GLY A 55 9.60 -9.52 2.76
CA GLY A 55 10.80 -9.14 3.50
C GLY A 55 10.89 -7.66 3.85
N ILE A 56 10.23 -6.78 3.07
CA ILE A 56 10.46 -5.32 3.16
C ILE A 56 9.13 -4.56 3.20
N ALA A 57 8.29 -4.72 2.18
CA ALA A 57 7.10 -3.88 2.06
C ALA A 57 6.08 -4.12 3.18
N ARG A 58 5.66 -5.37 3.44
CA ARG A 58 4.68 -5.65 4.51
C ARG A 58 5.19 -5.31 5.91
N PRO A 59 6.46 -5.60 6.28
CA PRO A 59 7.04 -5.09 7.53
C PRO A 59 7.03 -3.56 7.64
N THR A 60 7.35 -2.86 6.53
CA THR A 60 7.28 -1.40 6.47
C THR A 60 5.85 -0.89 6.67
N ALA A 61 4.88 -1.52 6.00
CA ALA A 61 3.47 -1.19 6.11
C ALA A 61 2.95 -1.30 7.56
N ALA A 62 3.33 -2.39 8.24
CA ALA A 62 3.01 -2.65 9.65
C ALA A 62 3.59 -1.58 10.58
N TYR A 63 4.84 -1.17 10.34
CA TYR A 63 5.49 -0.11 11.10
C TYR A 63 4.76 1.24 10.91
N MET A 64 4.52 1.63 9.66
CA MET A 64 3.94 2.94 9.34
C MET A 64 2.53 3.16 9.91
N LYS A 65 1.79 2.10 10.23
CA LYS A 65 0.48 2.22 10.90
C LYS A 65 0.58 2.88 12.28
N ASN A 66 1.73 2.75 12.93
CA ASN A 66 2.01 3.25 14.28
C ASN A 66 2.83 4.55 14.28
N TYR A 67 3.16 5.12 13.11
CA TYR A 67 3.82 6.42 13.03
C TYR A 67 2.89 7.55 13.48
N GLU A 68 3.46 8.60 14.08
CA GLU A 68 2.71 9.69 14.73
C GLU A 68 1.84 10.47 13.74
N THR A 69 2.48 10.99 12.68
CA THR A 69 1.76 11.59 11.54
C THR A 69 1.26 10.47 10.65
N ARG A 70 -0.04 10.39 10.35
CA ARG A 70 -0.57 9.27 9.58
C ARG A 70 -1.69 9.68 8.63
N PRO A 71 -1.86 8.97 7.51
CA PRO A 71 -3.00 9.17 6.64
C PRO A 71 -4.31 8.74 7.32
N ASP A 72 -5.42 9.27 6.82
CA ASP A 72 -6.76 8.94 7.29
C ASP A 72 -7.12 7.47 6.98
N GLN A 73 -6.63 6.97 5.84
CA GLN A 73 -6.90 5.61 5.36
C GLN A 73 -5.62 4.82 5.09
N PHE A 74 -5.63 3.54 5.47
CA PHE A 74 -4.60 2.56 5.11
C PHE A 74 -5.27 1.46 4.31
N LEU A 75 -4.89 1.33 3.04
CA LEU A 75 -5.60 0.54 2.03
C LEU A 75 -4.64 -0.41 1.33
N THR A 76 -5.11 -1.56 0.87
CA THR A 76 -4.28 -2.47 0.09
C THR A 76 -5.06 -3.15 -1.04
N VAL A 77 -4.39 -3.28 -2.20
CA VAL A 77 -4.81 -4.10 -3.34
C VAL A 77 -3.77 -5.19 -3.56
N PHE A 78 -4.15 -6.35 -4.07
CA PHE A 78 -3.23 -7.48 -4.22
C PHE A 78 -2.88 -7.76 -5.68
N ALA A 79 -1.69 -7.33 -6.12
CA ALA A 79 -1.24 -7.50 -7.49
C ALA A 79 -1.12 -8.98 -7.87
N GLY A 80 -1.72 -9.34 -9.00
CA GLY A 80 -1.77 -10.71 -9.53
C GLY A 80 -2.92 -11.56 -9.00
N GLN A 81 -3.51 -11.20 -7.86
CA GLN A 81 -4.67 -11.88 -7.28
C GLN A 81 -5.94 -11.07 -7.57
N ASP A 82 -6.02 -9.83 -7.09
CA ASP A 82 -7.15 -8.91 -7.29
C ASP A 82 -6.85 -7.99 -8.48
N LYS A 83 -6.81 -8.59 -9.68
CA LYS A 83 -6.28 -7.92 -10.89
C LYS A 83 -7.06 -6.65 -11.26
N GLU A 84 -8.38 -6.70 -11.19
CA GLU A 84 -9.24 -5.57 -11.56
C GLU A 84 -9.15 -4.43 -10.54
N ALA A 85 -9.18 -4.74 -9.23
CA ALA A 85 -8.95 -3.75 -8.18
C ALA A 85 -7.55 -3.11 -8.29
N THR A 86 -6.52 -3.92 -8.54
CA THR A 86 -5.16 -3.41 -8.73
C THR A 86 -5.04 -2.52 -9.96
N ALA A 87 -5.68 -2.91 -11.07
CA ALA A 87 -5.73 -2.09 -12.28
C ALA A 87 -6.43 -0.76 -12.01
N LYS A 88 -7.56 -0.80 -11.30
CA LYS A 88 -8.32 0.39 -10.92
C LYS A 88 -7.52 1.34 -10.03
N ALA A 89 -6.81 0.82 -9.02
CA ALA A 89 -5.97 1.64 -8.16
C ALA A 89 -4.87 2.36 -8.96
N ARG A 90 -4.28 1.68 -9.95
CA ARG A 90 -3.24 2.25 -10.82
C ARG A 90 -3.74 3.40 -11.70
N GLU A 91 -5.03 3.50 -12.00
CA GLU A 91 -5.59 4.65 -12.71
C GLU A 91 -5.43 5.96 -11.91
N TYR A 92 -5.39 5.87 -10.57
CA TYR A 92 -5.15 7.03 -9.69
C TYR A 92 -3.66 7.40 -9.57
N PHE A 93 -2.75 6.49 -9.91
CA PHE A 93 -1.29 6.67 -9.73
C PHE A 93 -0.64 7.28 -10.97
N THR A 94 -1.23 8.36 -11.48
CA THR A 94 -0.81 8.99 -12.73
C THR A 94 0.65 9.45 -12.68
N GLY A 95 1.41 9.17 -13.74
CA GLY A 95 2.83 9.54 -13.83
C GLY A 95 3.81 8.48 -13.32
N PHE A 96 3.32 7.39 -12.71
CA PHE A 96 4.14 6.28 -12.24
C PHE A 96 3.92 5.02 -13.06
N ALA A 97 5.00 4.25 -13.26
CA ALA A 97 4.91 2.98 -13.96
C ALA A 97 4.30 1.89 -13.07
N PRO A 98 3.47 0.98 -13.60
CA PRO A 98 2.93 -0.13 -12.83
C PRO A 98 4.05 -1.03 -12.26
N SER A 99 4.14 -1.10 -10.93
CA SER A 99 5.08 -1.99 -10.23
C SER A 99 4.43 -2.64 -9.01
N SER A 100 5.04 -3.72 -8.49
CA SER A 100 4.67 -4.34 -7.21
C SER A 100 5.86 -5.07 -6.57
N PRO A 101 6.03 -5.00 -5.23
CA PRO A 101 5.25 -4.18 -4.30
C PRO A 101 5.53 -2.68 -4.51
N SER A 102 4.61 -1.84 -4.06
CA SER A 102 4.78 -0.38 -4.05
C SER A 102 3.82 0.28 -3.08
N PHE A 103 4.13 1.51 -2.68
CA PHE A 103 3.29 2.36 -1.83
C PHE A 103 2.89 3.61 -2.59
N ALA A 104 1.63 3.99 -2.54
CA ALA A 104 1.11 5.23 -3.12
C ALA A 104 0.43 6.05 -2.03
N LEU A 105 0.86 7.29 -1.83
CA LEU A 105 0.21 8.24 -0.93
C LEU A 105 -0.66 9.19 -1.74
N LEU A 106 -1.94 9.21 -1.43
CA LEU A 106 -2.93 10.06 -2.09
C LEU A 106 -3.51 11.09 -1.13
N LYS A 107 -3.86 12.25 -1.67
CA LYS A 107 -4.62 13.30 -0.99
C LYS A 107 -5.76 13.76 -1.87
N ASP A 108 -6.99 13.70 -1.35
CA ASP A 108 -8.22 14.06 -2.06
C ASP A 108 -8.32 13.42 -3.46
N GLY A 109 -8.00 12.12 -3.53
CA GLY A 109 -8.01 11.32 -4.76
C GLY A 109 -6.88 11.60 -5.75
N LYS A 110 -5.89 12.42 -5.38
CA LYS A 110 -4.71 12.71 -6.22
C LYS A 110 -3.46 12.08 -5.64
N ILE A 111 -2.61 11.51 -6.50
CA ILE A 111 -1.32 10.97 -6.10
C ILE A 111 -0.37 12.12 -5.71
N GLU A 112 0.24 12.01 -4.53
CA GLU A 112 1.22 12.98 -4.03
C GLU A 112 2.64 12.41 -4.07
N MET A 113 2.78 11.11 -3.77
CA MET A 113 4.07 10.42 -3.74
C MET A 113 3.85 8.93 -3.99
N MET A 114 4.81 8.27 -4.63
CA MET A 114 4.86 6.82 -4.73
C MET A 114 6.26 6.32 -4.37
N VAL A 115 6.34 5.25 -3.58
CA VAL A 115 7.56 4.45 -3.41
C VAL A 115 7.45 3.24 -4.33
N GLU A 116 8.20 3.26 -5.42
CA GLU A 116 8.13 2.24 -6.46
C GLU A 116 8.92 0.98 -6.07
N ARG A 117 8.67 -0.13 -6.78
CA ARG A 117 9.36 -1.40 -6.51
C ARG A 117 10.88 -1.25 -6.48
N HIS A 118 11.48 -0.47 -7.38
CA HIS A 118 12.93 -0.31 -7.46
C HIS A 118 13.53 0.45 -6.26
N GLU A 119 12.69 1.12 -5.47
CA GLU A 119 13.06 1.80 -4.22
C GLU A 119 12.78 0.92 -2.98
N ILE A 120 12.18 -0.26 -3.18
CA ILE A 120 11.91 -1.26 -2.14
C ILE A 120 12.85 -2.46 -2.33
N GLU A 121 12.96 -2.98 -3.54
CA GLU A 121 13.81 -4.11 -3.88
C GLU A 121 15.28 -3.73 -3.69
N GLY A 122 16.01 -4.55 -2.92
CA GLY A 122 17.42 -4.32 -2.62
C GLY A 122 17.71 -3.24 -1.57
N HIS A 123 16.68 -2.73 -0.89
CA HIS A 123 16.81 -1.74 0.19
C HIS A 123 16.43 -2.34 1.54
N GLU A 124 16.85 -1.70 2.63
CA GLU A 124 16.44 -2.09 3.97
C GLU A 124 15.05 -1.52 4.32
N PRO A 125 14.24 -2.22 5.14
CA PRO A 125 12.90 -1.73 5.54
C PRO A 125 12.93 -0.31 6.12
N ILE A 126 13.97 0.02 6.89
CA ILE A 126 14.12 1.35 7.50
C ILE A 126 14.27 2.48 6.47
N GLU A 127 14.86 2.20 5.30
CA GLU A 127 15.01 3.19 4.23
C GLU A 127 13.66 3.50 3.58
N VAL A 128 12.81 2.47 3.40
CA VAL A 128 11.44 2.62 2.90
C VAL A 128 10.56 3.35 3.92
N VAL A 129 10.71 3.01 5.21
CA VAL A 129 10.07 3.73 6.33
C VAL A 129 10.39 5.22 6.28
N GLN A 130 11.68 5.59 6.19
CA GLN A 130 12.09 6.99 6.17
C GLN A 130 11.52 7.78 4.99
N LYS A 131 11.33 7.14 3.83
CA LYS A 131 10.65 7.76 2.68
C LYS A 131 9.17 8.04 3.01
N LEU A 132 8.49 7.07 3.63
CA LEU A 132 7.08 7.20 4.01
C LEU A 132 6.87 8.19 5.15
N GLU A 133 7.73 8.21 6.16
CA GLU A 133 7.70 9.20 7.26
C GLU A 133 7.76 10.63 6.70
N LYS A 134 8.74 10.91 5.82
CA LYS A 134 8.86 12.23 5.16
C LYS A 134 7.61 12.60 4.38
N ALA A 135 7.02 11.66 3.66
CA ALA A 135 5.80 11.91 2.91
C ALA A 135 4.60 12.13 3.82
N PHE A 136 4.46 11.37 4.90
CA PHE A 136 3.40 11.56 5.89
C PHE A 136 3.52 12.93 6.54
N ASP A 137 4.72 13.32 6.96
CA ASP A 137 4.98 14.63 7.53
C ASP A 137 4.78 15.77 6.53
N GLN A 138 4.89 15.53 5.22
CA GLN A 138 4.63 16.56 4.22
C GLN A 138 3.14 16.69 3.86
N TYR A 139 2.43 15.56 3.73
CA TYR A 139 1.10 15.54 3.09
C TYR A 139 -0.05 15.25 4.05
N CYS A 140 0.22 14.56 5.16
CA CYS A 140 -0.74 14.14 6.17
C CYS A 140 -0.75 15.05 7.41
N GLN A 141 -0.01 16.15 7.41
CA GLN A 141 -0.18 17.19 8.43
C GLN A 141 -1.62 17.69 8.39
N THR A 142 -2.34 17.44 9.47
CA THR A 142 -3.60 18.10 9.74
C THR A 142 -3.30 19.58 9.78
N GLY A 143 -4.07 20.40 9.05
CA GLY A 143 -4.06 21.83 9.30
C GLY A 143 -4.26 22.03 10.79
N ALA A 144 -3.26 22.61 11.46
CA ALA A 144 -3.42 23.19 12.78
C ALA A 144 -4.45 24.32 12.67
N ASN A 145 -5.73 23.96 12.74
CA ASN A 145 -6.86 24.84 12.99
C ASN A 145 -7.56 24.20 14.19
N SER A 146 -7.23 24.66 15.40
CA SER A 146 -7.91 25.77 16.10
C SER A 146 -9.19 25.31 16.78
#